data_AF-A0AAW2NIQ7-F1
#
_entry.id   AF-A0AAW2NIQ7-F1
#
_cell.length_a   1.000
_cell.length_b   1.000
_cell.length_c   1.000
_cell.angle_alpha   90.00
_cell.angle_beta   90.00
_cell.angle_gamma   90.00
#
_symmetry.space_group_name_H-M   'P 1'
#
loop_
_entity.id
_entity.type
_entity.pdbx_description
1 polymer ?
#
loop_
_entity_poly.entity_id
_entity_poly.type
_entity_poly.pdbx_seq_one_letter_code
_entity_poly.pdbx_strand_id
1 'polypeptide(L)'
;MDNLLGLLRIRVKRGINLAVRDVRSSDPYVVIKMGKQKLKTRVIRKDVNPEWNEDLTLSVSDPGRPISLTVFDHDTFSKDDKMGEAQFDIEPFIEAVRMKLEGLPDGTVITKYNLQGTIASLKRAP
;
A
#
# COMPACT_ATOMS: atom_id res chain seq x y z
N MET A 1 26.14 -10.11 6.32
CA MET A 1 25.32 -11.28 5.95
C MET A 1 23.88 -10.81 5.94
N ASP A 2 23.29 -10.72 4.76
CA ASP A 2 21.92 -10.22 4.59
C ASP A 2 20.93 -11.24 5.16
N ASN A 3 20.32 -10.92 6.30
CA ASN A 3 19.36 -11.78 6.96
C ASN A 3 17.98 -11.63 6.29
N LEU A 4 17.80 -12.24 5.13
CA LEU A 4 16.53 -12.26 4.41
C LEU A 4 15.56 -13.23 5.09
N LEU A 5 14.47 -12.72 5.65
CA LEU A 5 13.41 -13.53 6.26
C LEU A 5 12.44 -14.10 5.22
N GLY A 6 12.22 -13.38 4.12
CA GLY A 6 11.33 -13.85 3.04
C GLY A 6 10.90 -12.74 2.08
N LEU A 7 9.95 -13.08 1.21
CA LEU A 7 9.35 -12.16 0.25
C LEU A 7 7.90 -11.87 0.62
N LEU A 8 7.55 -10.59 0.76
CA LEU A 8 6.19 -10.13 1.01
C LEU A 8 5.57 -9.62 -0.29
N ARG A 9 4.55 -10.33 -0.78
CA ARG A 9 3.74 -9.88 -1.91
C ARG A 9 2.60 -8.99 -1.45
N ILE A 10 2.59 -7.75 -1.91
CA ILE A 10 1.53 -6.77 -1.66
C ILE A 10 0.72 -6.60 -2.94
N ARG A 11 -0.56 -6.97 -2.89
CA ARG A 11 -1.50 -6.73 -3.99
C ARG A 11 -2.20 -5.40 -3.80
N VAL A 12 -1.83 -4.41 -4.60
CA VAL A 12 -2.54 -3.13 -4.66
C VAL A 12 -3.78 -3.31 -5.53
N LYS A 13 -4.95 -3.44 -4.90
CA LYS A 13 -6.21 -3.70 -5.60
C LYS A 13 -6.77 -2.46 -6.27
N ARG A 14 -7.24 -1.48 -5.49
CA ARG A 14 -7.90 -0.27 -6.00
C ARG A 14 -7.82 0.92 -5.06
N GLY A 15 -8.00 2.11 -5.62
CA GLY A 15 -8.29 3.35 -4.90
C GLY A 15 -9.80 3.60 -4.88
N ILE A 16 -10.29 4.32 -3.88
CA ILE A 16 -11.71 4.66 -3.75
C ILE A 16 -11.83 6.13 -3.43
N ASN A 17 -12.50 6.88 -4.30
CA ASN A 17 -12.77 8.32 -4.15
C ASN A 17 -11.51 9.12 -3.77
N LEU A 18 -10.46 8.94 -4.57
CA LEU A 18 -9.20 9.66 -4.41
C LEU A 18 -9.36 11.16 -4.70
N ALA A 19 -8.38 11.95 -4.30
CA ALA A 19 -8.38 13.39 -4.55
C ALA A 19 -8.37 13.67 -6.05
N VAL A 20 -9.05 14.74 -6.46
CA VAL A 20 -8.85 15.33 -7.79
C VAL A 20 -7.69 16.31 -7.67
N ARG A 21 -6.63 16.09 -8.46
CA ARG A 21 -5.45 16.97 -8.54
C ARG A 21 -5.25 17.59 -9.92
N ASP A 22 -5.88 17.04 -10.96
CA ASP A 22 -6.12 17.74 -12.23
C ASP A 22 -7.41 18.59 -12.22
N VAL A 23 -7.79 19.14 -13.37
CA VAL A 23 -9.02 19.93 -13.56
C VAL A 23 -10.30 19.15 -13.18
N ARG A 24 -10.37 17.85 -13.47
CA ARG A 24 -11.59 17.03 -13.24
C ARG A 24 -11.32 15.62 -12.71
N SER A 25 -10.06 15.18 -12.69
CA SER A 25 -9.70 13.81 -12.30
C SER A 25 -8.26 13.78 -11.76
N SER A 26 -7.65 12.60 -11.75
CA SER A 26 -6.22 12.39 -11.55
C SER A 26 -5.77 11.15 -12.33
N ASP A 27 -4.47 11.04 -12.54
CA ASP A 27 -3.72 9.92 -13.09
C ASP A 27 -2.98 9.15 -11.96
N PRO A 28 -3.68 8.46 -11.04
CA PRO A 28 -3.05 7.98 -9.81
C PRO A 28 -2.15 6.75 -9.99
N TYR A 29 -1.06 6.74 -9.22
CA TYR A 29 -0.23 5.56 -8.96
C TYR A 29 0.18 5.47 -7.49
N VAL A 30 0.55 4.28 -7.05
CA VAL A 30 0.94 4.01 -5.66
C VAL A 30 2.43 3.75 -5.58
N VAL A 31 3.09 4.39 -4.63
CA VAL A 31 4.47 4.10 -4.23
C VAL A 31 4.44 3.36 -2.91
N ILE A 32 5.06 2.19 -2.87
CA ILE A 32 5.29 1.41 -1.65
C ILE A 32 6.76 1.50 -1.26
N LYS A 33 7.04 1.78 0.01
CA LYS A 33 8.42 1.78 0.54
C LYS A 33 8.55 0.96 1.81
N MET A 34 9.67 0.25 1.91
CA MET A 34 10.14 -0.40 3.13
C MET A 34 11.65 -0.23 3.23
N GLY A 35 12.08 0.66 4.11
CA GLY A 35 13.48 1.08 4.20
C GLY A 35 14.02 1.67 2.90
N LYS A 36 15.02 1.02 2.30
CA LYS A 36 15.62 1.46 1.03
C LYS A 36 14.87 0.96 -0.20
N GLN A 37 13.96 0.00 -0.04
CA GLN A 37 13.17 -0.53 -1.14
C GLN A 37 12.04 0.44 -1.49
N LYS A 38 11.85 0.67 -2.79
CA LYS A 38 10.79 1.51 -3.35
C LYS A 38 10.24 0.81 -4.60
N LEU A 39 8.95 0.50 -4.58
CA LEU A 39 8.22 -0.06 -5.71
C LEU A 39 7.08 0.88 -6.08
N LYS A 40 6.63 0.83 -7.33
CA LYS A 40 5.52 1.63 -7.82
C LYS A 40 4.59 0.78 -8.67
N THR A 41 3.29 1.06 -8.61
CA THR A 41 2.32 0.51 -9.56
C THR A 41 2.42 1.23 -10.91
N ARG A 42 1.70 0.73 -11.90
CA ARG A 42 1.36 1.54 -13.08
C ARG A 42 0.48 2.75 -12.70
N VAL A 43 0.49 3.72 -13.60
CA VAL A 43 -0.43 4.87 -13.60
C VAL A 43 -1.76 4.44 -14.24
N ILE A 44 -2.88 4.76 -13.61
CA ILE A 44 -4.21 4.66 -14.22
C ILE A 44 -4.64 6.07 -14.57
N ARG A 45 -5.04 6.33 -15.82
CA ARG A 45 -5.34 7.70 -16.28
C ARG A 45 -6.78 8.10 -16.00
N LYS A 46 -6.96 9.34 -15.56
CA LYS A 46 -8.22 10.07 -15.40
C LYS A 46 -9.27 9.30 -14.60
N ASP A 47 -8.85 8.63 -13.53
CA ASP A 47 -9.75 7.87 -12.67
C ASP A 47 -9.40 8.01 -11.18
N VAL A 48 -10.32 8.57 -10.40
CA VAL A 48 -10.21 8.69 -8.94
C VAL A 48 -10.69 7.43 -8.19
N ASN A 49 -11.11 6.39 -8.90
CA ASN A 49 -11.42 5.05 -8.38
C ASN A 49 -10.61 3.96 -9.12
N PRO A 50 -9.28 4.11 -9.23
CA PRO A 50 -8.46 3.28 -10.09
C PRO A 50 -8.43 1.83 -9.63
N GLU A 51 -8.50 0.88 -10.56
CA GLU A 51 -8.23 -0.54 -10.30
C GLU A 51 -6.84 -0.93 -10.81
N TRP A 52 -5.85 -0.98 -9.90
CA TRP A 52 -4.50 -1.42 -10.23
C TRP A 52 -4.39 -2.93 -10.32
N ASN A 53 -4.96 -3.68 -9.38
CA ASN A 53 -4.84 -5.14 -9.31
C ASN A 53 -3.40 -5.64 -9.58
N GLU A 54 -2.41 -4.97 -8.98
CA GLU A 54 -0.99 -5.15 -9.27
C GLU A 54 -0.24 -5.69 -8.06
N ASP A 55 0.62 -6.68 -8.29
CA ASP A 55 1.44 -7.31 -7.25
C ASP A 55 2.83 -6.68 -7.20
N LEU A 56 3.21 -6.16 -6.02
CA LEU A 56 4.53 -5.63 -5.72
C LEU A 56 5.18 -6.50 -4.65
N THR A 57 6.41 -6.96 -4.87
CA THR A 57 7.09 -7.89 -3.96
C THR A 57 8.28 -7.24 -3.28
N LEU A 58 8.25 -7.14 -1.95
CA LEU A 58 9.33 -6.63 -1.12
C LEU A 58 10.13 -7.77 -0.48
N SER A 59 11.44 -7.58 -0.35
CA SER A 59 12.30 -8.43 0.46
C SER A 59 12.23 -8.01 1.92
N VAL A 60 11.82 -8.90 2.82
CA VAL A 60 11.72 -8.61 4.26
C VAL A 60 12.97 -9.09 4.96
N SER A 61 13.76 -8.16 5.49
CA SER A 61 14.91 -8.46 6.36
C SER A 61 14.67 -8.08 7.82
N ASP A 62 13.86 -7.05 8.05
CA ASP A 62 13.49 -6.54 9.37
C ASP A 62 11.96 -6.34 9.40
N PRO A 63 11.19 -7.19 10.11
CA PRO A 63 9.74 -7.14 10.13
C PRO A 63 9.21 -6.02 11.02
N GLY A 64 10.04 -5.45 11.92
CA GLY A 64 9.69 -4.30 12.74
C GLY A 64 9.72 -2.98 11.97
N ARG A 65 10.14 -3.00 10.70
CA ARG A 65 10.13 -1.82 9.85
C ARG A 65 8.77 -1.64 9.17
N PRO A 66 8.09 -0.49 9.36
CA PRO A 66 6.78 -0.26 8.76
C PRO A 66 6.89 -0.10 7.24
N ILE A 67 5.79 -0.44 6.56
CA ILE A 67 5.62 -0.20 5.13
C ILE A 67 4.83 1.10 4.96
N SER A 68 5.38 2.02 4.16
CA SER A 68 4.65 3.23 3.76
C SER A 68 4.07 3.09 2.38
N LEU A 69 2.84 3.57 2.24
CA LEU A 69 2.09 3.68 1.00
C LEU A 69 1.84 5.15 0.74
N THR A 70 2.14 5.63 -0.45
CA THR A 70 1.83 7.00 -0.86
C THR A 70 1.19 6.98 -2.24
N VAL A 71 0.05 7.64 -2.38
CA VAL A 71 -0.61 7.84 -3.67
C VAL A 71 -0.16 9.16 -4.26
N PHE A 72 0.16 9.17 -5.54
CA PHE A 72 0.55 10.35 -6.29
C PHE A 72 -0.30 10.48 -7.55
N ASP A 73 -0.56 11.72 -7.96
CA ASP A 73 -1.07 12.06 -9.28
C ASP A 73 0.11 12.22 -10.24
N HIS A 74 0.07 11.58 -11.40
CA HIS A 74 1.14 11.66 -12.37
C HIS A 74 0.96 12.85 -13.32
N ASP A 75 1.88 13.80 -13.26
CA ASP A 75 1.92 14.94 -14.17
C ASP A 75 3.02 14.80 -15.21
N THR A 76 2.68 14.98 -16.49
CA THR A 76 3.68 14.88 -17.57
C THR A 76 4.66 16.06 -17.59
N PHE A 77 4.22 17.25 -17.15
CA PHE A 77 4.97 18.51 -17.30
C PHE A 77 5.29 19.21 -15.97
N SER A 78 4.85 18.64 -14.85
CA SER A 78 5.06 19.16 -13.50
C SER A 78 5.51 18.05 -12.55
N LYS A 79 5.71 18.40 -11.29
CA LYS A 79 6.02 17.45 -10.24
C LYS A 79 4.73 16.77 -9.79
N ASP A 80 4.73 15.44 -9.79
CA ASP A 80 3.63 14.61 -9.29
C ASP A 80 3.12 15.05 -7.91
N ASP A 81 1.79 15.27 -7.82
CA ASP A 81 1.11 15.75 -6.63
C ASP A 81 0.78 14.62 -5.66
N LYS A 82 1.04 14.84 -4.36
CA LYS A 82 0.72 13.85 -3.32
C LYS A 82 -0.79 13.82 -3.06
N MET A 83 -1.40 12.64 -3.20
CA MET A 83 -2.84 12.42 -3.03
C MET A 83 -3.21 11.81 -1.67
N GLY A 84 -2.24 11.28 -0.93
CA GLY A 84 -2.43 10.73 0.41
C GLY A 84 -1.32 9.76 0.79
N GLU A 85 -1.20 9.45 2.08
CA GLU A 85 -0.28 8.42 2.56
C GLU A 85 -0.89 7.61 3.70
N ALA A 86 -0.40 6.39 3.86
CA ALA A 86 -0.71 5.51 4.97
C ALA A 86 0.53 4.69 5.33
N GLN A 87 0.56 4.15 6.55
CA GLN A 87 1.58 3.21 6.99
C GLN A 87 0.92 2.00 7.62
N PHE A 88 1.57 0.84 7.57
CA PHE A 88 1.14 -0.35 8.28
C PHE A 88 2.32 -1.23 8.65
N ASP A 89 2.18 -1.91 9.78
CA ASP A 89 3.17 -2.87 10.28
C ASP A 89 2.88 -4.25 9.72
N ILE A 90 3.95 -5.02 9.49
CA ILE A 90 3.85 -6.40 9.01
C ILE A 90 4.21 -7.41 10.09
N GLU A 91 4.74 -6.98 11.23
CA GLU A 91 5.12 -7.87 12.33
C GLU A 91 3.98 -8.80 12.77
N PRO A 92 2.72 -8.33 13.00
CA PRO A 92 1.62 -9.23 13.35
C PRO A 92 1.32 -10.28 12.27
N PHE A 93 1.52 -9.92 11.00
CA PHE A 93 1.35 -10.86 9.88
C PHE A 93 2.46 -11.92 9.87
N ILE A 94 3.72 -11.51 10.12
CA ILE A 94 4.86 -12.43 10.20
C ILE A 94 4.74 -13.35 11.41
N GLU A 95 4.26 -12.86 12.55
CA GLU A 95 3.96 -13.68 13.72
C GLU A 95 2.91 -14.74 13.41
N ALA A 96 1.80 -14.35 12.77
CA ALA A 96 0.75 -15.28 12.34
C ALA A 96 1.27 -16.37 11.39
N VAL A 97 2.15 -16.02 10.44
CA VAL A 97 2.77 -16.98 9.50
C VAL A 97 3.67 -18.01 10.23
N ARG A 98 4.25 -17.65 11.38
CA ARG A 98 5.10 -18.54 12.18
C ARG A 98 4.32 -19.44 13.13
N MET A 99 3.01 -19.28 13.24
CA MET A 99 2.16 -20.13 14.08
C MET A 99 1.94 -21.51 13.41
N LYS A 100 1.68 -22.52 14.23
CA LYS A 100 1.21 -23.84 13.78
C LYS A 100 -0.28 -23.75 13.47
N LEU A 101 -0.63 -23.48 12.21
CA LEU A 101 -2.00 -23.25 11.75
C LEU A 101 -2.66 -24.52 11.18
N GLU A 102 -1.99 -25.67 11.26
CA GLU A 102 -2.50 -26.92 10.72
C GLU A 102 -3.80 -27.36 11.42
N GLY A 103 -4.79 -27.77 10.64
CA GLY A 103 -6.09 -28.25 11.16
C GLY A 103 -7.08 -27.15 11.53
N LEU A 104 -6.72 -25.87 11.37
CA LEU A 104 -7.69 -24.79 11.51
C LEU A 104 -8.66 -24.77 10.32
N PRO A 105 -9.97 -24.53 10.56
CA PRO A 105 -10.94 -24.36 9.48
C PRO A 105 -10.62 -23.15 8.60
N ASP A 106 -11.01 -23.25 7.32
CA ASP A 106 -10.98 -22.12 6.41
C ASP A 106 -11.85 -20.98 6.93
N GLY A 107 -11.33 -19.75 6.84
CA GLY A 107 -11.98 -18.55 7.36
C GLY A 107 -11.67 -18.23 8.82
N THR A 108 -10.82 -19.01 9.50
CA THR A 108 -10.36 -18.69 10.86
C THR A 108 -9.61 -17.35 10.88
N VAL A 109 -10.02 -16.44 11.75
CA VAL A 109 -9.34 -15.15 11.97
C VAL A 109 -8.24 -15.33 13.00
N ILE A 110 -6.97 -15.29 12.58
CA ILE A 110 -5.81 -15.44 13.46
C ILE A 110 -5.54 -14.16 14.26
N THR A 111 -5.58 -13.00 13.60
CA THR A 111 -5.31 -11.70 14.23
C THR A 111 -6.11 -10.61 13.55
N LYS A 112 -6.66 -9.68 14.35
CA LYS A 112 -7.27 -8.44 13.85
C LYS A 112 -6.26 -7.31 14.02
N TYR A 113 -5.89 -6.66 12.92
CA TYR A 113 -4.99 -5.52 12.93
C TYR A 113 -5.74 -4.27 12.46
N ASN A 114 -5.63 -3.20 13.24
CA ASN A 114 -6.17 -1.90 12.88
C ASN A 114 -5.05 -1.08 12.28
N LEU A 115 -5.26 -0.57 11.05
CA LEU A 115 -4.29 0.30 10.40
C LEU A 115 -4.03 1.53 11.25
N GLN A 116 -2.76 1.80 11.55
CA GLN A 116 -2.34 3.04 12.16
C GLN A 116 -2.08 4.08 11.06
N GLY A 117 -2.94 5.09 10.99
CA GLY A 117 -2.76 6.19 10.07
C GLY A 117 -4.09 6.80 9.65
N THR A 118 -4.06 8.11 9.46
CA THR A 118 -5.16 8.82 8.80
C THR A 118 -5.12 8.42 7.33
N ILE A 119 -6.04 7.56 6.86
CA ILE A 119 -6.48 7.69 5.47
C ILE A 119 -7.03 9.12 5.45
N ALA A 120 -6.26 10.06 4.89
CA ALA A 120 -6.68 11.45 4.85
C ALA A 120 -8.13 11.45 4.37
N SER A 121 -9.04 11.81 5.28
CA SER A 121 -10.38 12.19 4.92
C SER A 121 -10.16 13.39 4.03
N LEU A 122 -10.15 13.14 2.72
CA LEU A 122 -10.08 14.15 1.71
C LEU A 122 -11.43 14.84 1.79
N LYS A 123 -11.53 15.79 2.71
CA LYS A 123 -12.56 16.82 2.65
C LYS A 123 -12.51 17.32 1.21
N ARG A 124 -13.62 17.13 0.49
CA ARG A 124 -13.86 17.86 -0.75
C ARG A 124 -13.51 19.32 -0.44
N ALA A 125 -12.54 19.87 -1.14
CA ALA A 125 -12.46 21.32 -1.20
C ALA A 125 -13.83 21.79 -1.73
N PRO A 126 -14.45 22.80 -1.09
CA PRO A 126 -15.72 23.35 -1.55
C PRO A 126 -15.64 23.84 -2.99
#